data_AF-S4PIL5-F1
#
_entry.id   AF-S4PIL5-F1
#
_cell.length_a   1.000
_cell.length_b   1.000
_cell.length_c   1.000
_cell.angle_alpha   90.00
_cell.angle_beta   90.00
_cell.angle_gamma   90.00
#
_symmetry.space_group_name_H-M   'P 1'
#
loop_
_entity.id
_entity.type
_entity.pdbx_description
1 polymer ?
#
loop_
_entity_poly.entity_id
_entity_poly.type
_entity_poly.pdbx_seq_one_letter_code
_entity_poly.pdbx_strand_id
1 'polypeptide(L)'
;MLHTTEINDGYEWGRLNLQSVTAESSLQEFLSTAELANREFIAEKLNVKYVKSAPCEVEIVTSQPDFDEPLTVPRRPSWKPGITAEEQLTRERDAFLDWRRHLNELQEKLGAAVTPYERNLELWKQLWRTLEKSDIVLILLDARNPLLFRCSDLERYAAEQKCKCILLLNKADLTTEYVRKCWADYFNKENITIIFFSAAKTTVSKERKISEENETSVLEEQLIDSGAETGDSGEDSDIENPNALNDTQDDIEIFKRQIGEIDKAVNSTANKVHAIQEALDRVMENLRLGKPILPFQSNRDIVTKGAAGSQAEEVTNENESEKIISESPISNPAENEGTHTNKDTVQNSHEIYDRDKLLQVLKEQKLDKLKNPPRVTVGMIGYPNVGKSSSVNILMQTKKVSVSSMPGHTRHIQSLILDEDIELLDCPGLVLPAYAVAPDLLLTAVLPIDQMRAHEAAMARLCELVGRHTFAKKYGLLLPE
;
A
#
# COMPACT_ATOMS: atom_id res chain seq x y z
N MET A 1 18.10 10.08 34.33
CA MET A 1 17.38 11.11 33.56
C MET A 1 16.46 10.37 32.61
N LEU A 2 15.16 10.31 32.95
CA LEU A 2 14.14 9.66 32.12
C LEU A 2 13.63 10.70 31.11
N HIS A 3 13.60 10.32 29.83
CA HIS A 3 13.17 11.18 28.73
C HIS A 3 11.66 11.50 28.83
N THR A 4 11.33 12.77 28.67
CA THR A 4 10.03 13.43 28.90
C THR A 4 9.03 13.24 27.73
N THR A 5 8.81 12.02 27.26
CA THR A 5 7.79 11.77 26.21
C THR A 5 6.67 10.81 26.63
N GLU A 6 6.68 10.31 27.87
CA GLU A 6 5.69 9.33 28.35
C GLU A 6 5.05 9.69 29.69
N ILE A 7 5.03 10.98 30.04
CA ILE A 7 4.18 11.44 31.13
C ILE A 7 2.85 11.87 30.52
N ASN A 8 1.83 11.11 30.88
CA ASN A 8 0.43 11.37 30.59
C ASN A 8 0.00 12.65 31.35
N ASP A 9 0.32 13.81 30.79
CA ASP A 9 -0.16 15.10 31.30
C ASP A 9 -1.62 15.26 30.91
N GLY A 10 -2.50 14.62 31.67
CA GLY A 10 -3.92 14.86 31.62
C GLY A 10 -4.24 16.29 32.05
N TYR A 11 -4.12 17.28 31.15
CA TYR A 11 -4.70 18.62 31.29
C TYR A 11 -4.77 19.33 29.92
N GLU A 12 -5.70 18.92 29.05
CA GLU A 12 -6.20 19.76 27.95
C GLU A 12 -7.74 19.81 28.02
N TRP A 13 -8.29 20.68 28.87
CA TRP A 13 -9.73 20.87 29.17
C TRP A 13 -10.61 21.33 27.99
N GLY A 14 -10.16 21.16 26.74
CA GLY A 14 -10.89 21.56 25.52
C GLY A 14 -10.64 20.69 24.29
N ARG A 15 -9.81 19.64 24.39
CA ARG A 15 -9.63 18.67 23.30
C ARG A 15 -10.27 17.35 23.68
N LEU A 16 -11.23 16.89 22.89
CA LEU A 16 -11.76 15.52 23.00
C LEU A 16 -10.57 14.55 22.87
N ASN A 17 -10.36 13.70 23.87
CA ASN A 17 -9.33 12.67 23.83
C ASN A 17 -9.76 11.57 22.85
N LEU A 18 -9.59 11.84 21.56
CA LEU A 18 -9.90 10.92 20.47
C LEU A 18 -8.93 9.74 20.48
N GLN A 19 -9.33 8.66 21.15
CA GLN A 19 -8.62 7.39 21.12
C GLN A 19 -9.40 6.40 20.25
N SER A 20 -8.67 5.66 19.43
CA SER A 20 -9.23 4.55 18.64
C SER A 20 -9.52 3.38 19.59
N VAL A 21 -10.69 2.79 19.44
CA VAL A 21 -11.16 1.69 20.29
C VAL A 21 -11.61 0.55 19.40
N THR A 22 -10.68 -0.36 19.13
CA THR A 22 -10.90 -1.55 18.28
C THR A 22 -11.15 -2.83 19.07
N ALA A 23 -10.80 -2.86 20.36
CA ALA A 23 -11.02 -3.99 21.24
C ALA A 23 -11.35 -3.51 22.67
N GLU A 24 -12.45 -4.00 23.25
CA GLU A 24 -12.86 -3.72 24.63
C GLU A 24 -13.08 -5.02 25.40
N SER A 25 -12.97 -4.96 26.73
CA SER A 25 -13.47 -6.04 27.59
C SER A 25 -15.00 -6.04 27.60
N SER A 26 -15.63 -7.17 27.94
CA SER A 26 -17.10 -7.26 28.01
C SER A 26 -17.74 -6.22 28.93
N LEU A 27 -17.09 -5.90 30.06
CA LEU A 27 -17.54 -4.87 30.98
C LEU A 27 -17.40 -3.47 30.37
N GLN A 28 -16.26 -3.18 29.73
CA GLN A 28 -16.02 -1.89 29.11
C GLN A 28 -16.99 -1.65 27.94
N GLU A 29 -17.26 -2.69 27.15
CA GLU A 29 -18.24 -2.65 26.06
C GLU A 29 -19.66 -2.40 26.57
N PHE A 30 -20.03 -3.00 27.70
CA PHE A 30 -21.31 -2.74 28.36
C PHE A 30 -21.40 -1.28 28.83
N LEU A 31 -20.36 -0.76 29.49
CA LEU A 31 -20.31 0.62 29.96
C LEU A 31 -20.35 1.62 28.80
N SER A 32 -19.55 1.42 27.74
CA SER A 32 -19.51 2.30 26.57
C SER A 32 -20.86 2.34 25.83
N THR A 33 -21.54 1.20 25.76
CA THR A 33 -22.88 1.11 25.16
C THR A 33 -23.93 1.81 26.04
N ALA A 34 -23.84 1.69 27.36
CA ALA A 34 -24.73 2.37 28.30
C ALA A 34 -24.55 3.90 28.26
N GLU A 35 -23.30 4.38 28.20
CA GLU A 35 -22.97 5.80 28.03
C GLU A 35 -23.52 6.36 26.73
N LEU A 36 -23.32 5.67 25.59
CA LEU A 36 -23.87 6.09 24.30
C LEU A 36 -25.40 6.14 24.31
N ALA A 37 -26.06 5.25 25.06
CA ALA A 37 -27.51 5.21 25.22
C ALA A 37 -28.04 6.23 26.26
N ASN A 38 -27.18 7.09 26.84
CA ASN A 38 -27.50 8.00 27.94
C ASN A 38 -28.24 7.31 29.10
N ARG A 39 -27.86 6.07 29.42
CA ARG A 39 -28.40 5.32 30.56
C ARG A 39 -27.43 5.43 31.73
N GLU A 40 -27.79 6.22 32.73
CA GLU A 40 -27.09 6.22 34.01
C GLU A 40 -27.43 4.93 34.78
N PHE A 41 -26.44 4.10 35.05
CA PHE A 41 -26.58 2.96 35.95
C PHE A 41 -25.95 3.31 37.29
N ILE A 42 -26.77 3.48 38.32
CA ILE A 42 -26.31 3.37 39.70
C ILE A 42 -26.10 1.88 39.93
N ALA A 43 -24.85 1.42 39.90
CA ALA A 43 -24.50 0.08 40.32
C ALA A 43 -24.71 -0.03 41.84
N GLU A 44 -25.96 -0.20 42.27
CA GLU A 44 -26.22 -0.78 43.57
C GLU A 44 -25.48 -2.11 43.62
N LYS A 45 -24.76 -2.33 44.72
CA LYS A 45 -23.77 -3.39 44.96
C LYS A 45 -24.42 -4.79 45.00
N LEU A 46 -25.09 -5.18 43.91
CA LEU A 46 -25.84 -6.41 43.76
C LEU A 46 -25.09 -7.30 42.77
N ASN A 47 -24.42 -8.31 43.33
CA ASN A 47 -23.99 -9.57 42.71
C ASN A 47 -23.89 -9.59 41.18
N VAL A 48 -22.85 -8.93 40.64
CA VAL A 48 -22.39 -9.18 39.27
C VAL A 48 -21.90 -10.63 39.23
N LYS A 49 -22.73 -11.53 38.69
CA LYS A 49 -22.35 -12.92 38.47
C LYS A 49 -21.46 -12.96 37.23
N TYR A 50 -20.15 -13.02 37.45
CA TYR A 50 -19.17 -13.23 36.38
C TYR A 50 -19.43 -14.60 35.73
N VAL A 51 -20.12 -14.60 34.59
CA VAL A 51 -20.05 -15.75 33.68
C VAL A 51 -18.72 -15.60 32.95
N LYS A 52 -17.71 -16.36 33.39
CA LYS A 52 -16.55 -16.62 32.53
C LYS A 52 -17.11 -17.36 31.32
N SER A 53 -17.39 -16.66 30.22
CA SER A 53 -17.42 -17.31 28.93
C SER A 53 -16.02 -17.89 28.76
N ALA A 54 -15.90 -19.22 28.81
CA ALA A 54 -14.72 -19.86 28.27
C ALA A 54 -14.57 -19.32 26.84
N PRO A 55 -13.37 -18.93 26.39
CA PRO A 55 -13.17 -18.73 24.96
C PRO A 55 -13.59 -20.06 24.32
N CYS A 56 -14.71 -20.04 23.60
CA CYS A 56 -15.02 -21.13 22.70
C CYS A 56 -13.80 -21.25 21.79
N GLU A 57 -13.26 -22.46 21.59
CA GLU A 57 -12.30 -22.67 20.51
C GLU A 57 -12.97 -22.17 19.24
N VAL A 58 -12.59 -20.98 18.81
CA VAL A 58 -13.05 -20.42 17.55
C VAL A 58 -12.34 -21.30 16.55
N GLU A 59 -13.08 -22.24 15.95
CA GLU A 59 -12.59 -22.94 14.76
C GLU A 59 -12.03 -21.87 13.83
N ILE A 60 -10.77 -22.05 13.43
CA ILE A 60 -10.11 -21.12 12.52
C ILE A 60 -10.83 -21.30 11.18
N VAL A 61 -11.90 -20.54 10.99
CA VAL A 61 -12.63 -20.53 9.72
C VAL A 61 -11.69 -19.90 8.70
N THR A 62 -11.07 -20.76 7.91
CA THR A 62 -10.06 -20.42 6.90
C THR A 62 -10.66 -19.84 5.62
N SER A 63 -11.98 -19.94 5.45
CA SER A 63 -12.72 -19.44 4.29
C SER A 63 -13.60 -18.24 4.68
N GLN A 64 -13.54 -17.16 3.89
CA GLN A 64 -14.56 -16.12 3.93
C GLN A 64 -15.93 -16.79 3.72
N PRO A 65 -16.88 -16.63 4.64
CA PRO A 65 -18.15 -17.29 4.45
C PRO A 65 -18.96 -16.56 3.38
N ASP A 66 -19.46 -17.31 2.39
CA ASP A 66 -20.34 -16.81 1.33
C ASP A 66 -21.68 -16.40 1.97
N PHE A 67 -21.87 -15.10 2.18
CA PHE A 67 -23.14 -14.58 2.68
C PHE A 67 -23.55 -13.29 1.95
N ASP A 68 -24.86 -13.20 1.69
CA ASP A 68 -25.49 -12.17 0.87
C ASP A 68 -25.61 -10.80 1.57
N GLU A 69 -25.44 -10.71 2.89
CA GLU A 69 -25.55 -9.46 3.66
C GLU A 69 -24.17 -8.80 3.88
N PRO A 70 -23.85 -7.68 3.19
CA PRO A 70 -22.55 -7.04 3.33
C PRO A 70 -22.44 -6.28 4.65
N LEU A 71 -21.25 -6.33 5.26
CA LEU A 71 -20.91 -5.46 6.39
C LEU A 71 -20.94 -3.98 5.95
N THR A 72 -21.68 -3.16 6.70
CA THR A 72 -21.89 -1.74 6.38
C THR A 72 -21.12 -0.80 7.30
N VAL A 73 -20.91 0.44 6.86
CA VAL A 73 -20.39 1.55 7.67
C VAL A 73 -21.53 2.48 8.10
N PRO A 74 -21.46 3.10 9.30
CA PRO A 74 -22.56 3.89 9.82
C PRO A 74 -22.76 5.14 8.96
N ARG A 75 -23.99 5.33 8.48
CA ARG A 75 -24.38 6.50 7.68
C ARG A 75 -24.72 7.66 8.59
N ARG A 76 -24.26 8.86 8.25
CA ARG A 76 -24.70 10.07 8.97
C ARG A 76 -26.18 10.37 8.66
N PRO A 77 -27.03 10.59 9.68
CA PRO A 77 -28.38 11.08 9.46
C PRO A 77 -28.38 12.46 8.78
N SER A 78 -29.13 12.59 7.69
CA SER A 78 -29.25 13.86 6.95
C SER A 78 -29.76 14.99 7.85
N TRP A 79 -29.10 16.15 7.82
CA TRP A 79 -29.59 17.34 8.50
C TRP A 79 -30.87 17.87 7.85
N LYS A 80 -31.84 18.30 8.66
CA LYS A 80 -33.07 18.96 8.18
C LYS A 80 -33.20 20.36 8.80
N PRO A 81 -33.74 21.35 8.05
CA PRO A 81 -34.04 22.66 8.60
C PRO A 81 -35.00 22.55 9.80
N GLY A 82 -34.68 23.24 10.89
CA GLY A 82 -35.48 23.27 12.12
C GLY A 82 -35.04 22.30 13.23
N ILE A 83 -34.05 21.44 12.97
CA ILE A 83 -33.45 20.56 13.99
C ILE A 83 -32.42 21.35 14.81
N THR A 84 -32.48 21.25 16.14
CA THR A 84 -31.46 21.80 17.04
C THR A 84 -30.15 21.02 16.97
N ALA A 85 -29.02 21.65 17.31
CA ALA A 85 -27.72 20.97 17.32
C ALA A 85 -27.69 19.76 18.27
N GLU A 86 -28.36 19.85 19.42
CA GLU A 86 -28.47 18.77 20.40
C GLU A 86 -29.29 17.60 19.87
N GLU A 87 -30.43 17.86 19.24
CA GLU A 87 -31.23 16.82 18.61
C GLU A 87 -30.47 16.10 17.48
N GLN A 88 -29.67 16.83 16.70
CA GLN A 88 -28.85 16.22 15.65
C GLN A 88 -27.78 15.29 16.26
N LEU A 89 -27.15 15.70 17.36
CA LEU A 89 -26.19 14.85 18.08
C LEU A 89 -26.83 13.58 18.63
N THR A 90 -28.05 13.67 19.15
CA THR A 90 -28.82 12.50 19.60
C THR A 90 -29.15 11.57 18.44
N ARG A 91 -29.61 12.11 17.31
CA ARG A 91 -29.86 11.30 16.10
C ARG A 91 -28.60 10.61 15.58
N GLU A 92 -27.46 11.29 15.60
CA GLU A 92 -26.17 10.71 15.22
C GLU A 92 -25.76 9.57 16.17
N ARG A 93 -25.99 9.71 17.48
CA ARG A 93 -25.75 8.64 18.47
C ARG A 93 -26.68 7.46 18.29
N ASP A 94 -27.98 7.70 18.11
CA ASP A 94 -28.98 6.64 17.95
C ASP A 94 -28.71 5.82 16.68
N ALA A 95 -28.42 6.49 15.56
CA ALA A 95 -28.06 5.81 14.31
C ALA A 95 -26.79 4.96 14.44
N PHE A 96 -25.80 5.44 15.20
CA PHE A 96 -24.59 4.67 15.48
C PHE A 96 -24.85 3.46 16.38
N LEU A 97 -25.71 3.60 17.38
CA LEU A 97 -26.11 2.50 18.26
C LEU A 97 -26.88 1.42 17.49
N ASP A 98 -27.81 1.81 16.62
CA ASP A 98 -28.58 0.88 15.79
C ASP A 98 -27.67 0.13 14.81
N TRP A 99 -26.70 0.82 14.21
CA TRP A 99 -25.65 0.19 13.41
C TRP A 99 -24.82 -0.82 14.21
N ARG A 100 -24.40 -0.48 15.44
CA ARG A 100 -23.67 -1.42 16.32
C ARG A 100 -24.50 -2.66 16.68
N ARG A 101 -25.79 -2.49 16.96
CA ARG A 101 -26.72 -3.61 17.21
C ARG A 101 -26.78 -4.53 16.00
N HIS A 102 -26.96 -3.96 14.81
CA HIS A 102 -26.99 -4.72 13.56
C HIS A 102 -25.70 -5.51 13.31
N LEU A 103 -24.52 -4.90 13.55
CA LEU A 103 -23.25 -5.63 13.44
C LEU A 103 -23.12 -6.76 14.45
N ASN A 104 -23.60 -6.58 15.69
CA ASN A 104 -23.56 -7.63 16.70
C ASN A 104 -24.51 -8.80 16.36
N GLU A 105 -25.69 -8.49 15.81
CA GLU A 105 -26.62 -9.52 15.30
C GLU A 105 -25.99 -10.30 14.14
N LEU A 106 -25.31 -9.61 13.22
CA LEU A 106 -24.55 -10.26 12.15
C LEU A 106 -23.42 -11.13 12.72
N GLN A 107 -22.65 -10.61 13.69
CA GLN A 107 -21.57 -11.37 14.32
C GLN A 107 -22.06 -12.66 14.98
N GLU A 108 -23.22 -12.61 15.66
CA GLU A 108 -23.84 -13.78 16.29
C GLU A 108 -24.30 -14.81 15.23
N LYS A 109 -24.95 -14.34 14.15
CA LYS A 109 -25.41 -15.21 13.05
C LYS A 109 -24.26 -15.86 12.30
N LEU A 110 -23.21 -15.10 12.04
CA LEU A 110 -22.13 -15.51 11.16
C LEU A 110 -21.20 -16.53 11.82
N GLY A 111 -21.15 -16.57 13.16
CA GLY A 111 -20.18 -17.38 13.92
C GLY A 111 -18.71 -17.08 13.58
N ALA A 112 -18.49 -16.09 12.70
CA ALA A 112 -17.22 -15.75 12.10
C ALA A 112 -16.59 -14.60 12.86
N ALA A 113 -15.26 -14.59 12.87
CA ALA A 113 -14.48 -13.47 13.38
C ALA A 113 -14.68 -12.25 12.48
N VAL A 114 -15.72 -11.45 12.73
CA VAL A 114 -15.81 -10.08 12.22
C VAL A 114 -14.56 -9.35 12.68
N THR A 115 -13.95 -8.59 11.79
CA THR A 115 -12.76 -7.82 12.17
C THR A 115 -13.11 -6.86 13.31
N PRO A 116 -12.20 -6.67 14.28
CA PRO A 116 -12.32 -5.55 15.20
C PRO A 116 -12.51 -4.26 14.39
N TYR A 117 -13.55 -3.51 14.71
CA TYR A 117 -13.92 -2.27 14.03
C TYR A 117 -13.87 -1.11 15.03
N GLU A 118 -13.85 0.12 14.53
CA GLU A 118 -13.83 1.30 15.40
C GLU A 118 -15.15 1.48 16.16
N ARG A 119 -15.10 1.51 17.50
CA ARG A 119 -16.27 1.67 18.37
C ARG A 119 -16.50 3.11 18.83
N ASN A 120 -15.53 4.00 18.64
CA ASN A 120 -15.64 5.40 18.99
C ASN A 120 -16.41 6.20 17.93
N LEU A 121 -17.61 6.68 18.27
CA LEU A 121 -18.44 7.54 17.42
C LEU A 121 -17.71 8.80 16.95
N GLU A 122 -16.84 9.37 17.79
CA GLU A 122 -16.19 10.63 17.45
C GLU A 122 -15.18 10.48 16.30
N LEU A 123 -14.63 9.29 16.07
CA LEU A 123 -13.82 8.97 14.89
C LEU A 123 -14.69 8.81 13.64
N TRP A 124 -15.85 8.17 13.74
CA TRP A 124 -16.83 8.10 12.64
C TRP A 124 -17.35 9.49 12.25
N LYS A 125 -17.50 10.41 13.20
CA LYS A 125 -17.80 11.82 12.90
C LYS A 125 -16.68 12.50 12.09
N GLN A 126 -15.41 12.13 12.27
CA GLN A 126 -14.33 12.63 11.40
C GLN A 126 -14.48 12.10 9.98
N LEU A 127 -14.84 10.82 9.81
CA LEU A 127 -15.13 10.23 8.50
C LEU A 127 -16.28 10.97 7.80
N TRP A 128 -17.41 11.17 8.50
CA TRP A 128 -18.57 11.89 7.94
C TRP A 128 -18.21 13.30 7.48
N ARG A 129 -17.48 14.05 8.32
CA ARG A 129 -17.00 15.40 7.95
C ARG A 129 -16.06 15.37 6.75
N THR A 130 -15.23 14.35 6.63
CA THR A 130 -14.31 14.19 5.49
C THR A 130 -15.10 13.97 4.21
N LEU A 131 -16.04 13.02 4.21
CA LEU A 131 -16.88 12.73 3.05
C LEU A 131 -17.70 13.95 2.63
N GLU A 132 -18.36 14.64 3.55
CA GLU A 132 -19.18 15.82 3.22
C GLU A 132 -18.39 17.00 2.67
N LYS A 133 -17.14 17.15 3.10
CA LYS A 133 -16.28 18.26 2.66
C LYS A 133 -15.55 17.96 1.36
N SER A 134 -15.33 16.69 1.04
CA SER A 134 -14.53 16.28 -0.11
C SER A 134 -15.34 16.28 -1.40
N ASP A 135 -14.71 16.69 -2.49
CA ASP A 135 -15.22 16.50 -3.84
C ASP A 135 -14.71 15.17 -4.42
N ILE A 136 -13.47 14.82 -4.08
CA ILE A 136 -12.82 13.54 -4.42
C ILE A 136 -12.39 12.85 -3.12
N VAL A 137 -12.63 11.56 -3.03
CA VAL A 137 -12.17 10.72 -1.92
C VAL A 137 -11.14 9.74 -2.44
N LEU A 138 -9.93 9.83 -1.89
CA LEU A 138 -8.87 8.85 -2.06
C LEU A 138 -8.96 7.83 -0.94
N ILE A 139 -9.35 6.60 -1.27
CA ILE A 139 -9.32 5.47 -0.34
C ILE A 139 -7.94 4.81 -0.47
N LEU A 140 -7.12 4.94 0.56
CA LEU A 140 -5.76 4.42 0.60
C LEU A 140 -5.77 2.96 1.04
N LEU A 141 -5.21 2.12 0.18
CA LEU A 141 -5.06 0.67 0.37
C LEU A 141 -3.57 0.31 0.37
N ASP A 142 -3.19 -0.75 1.07
CA ASP A 142 -1.84 -1.32 0.95
C ASP A 142 -1.78 -2.24 -0.28
N ALA A 143 -0.86 -1.95 -1.21
CA ALA A 143 -0.75 -2.66 -2.49
C ALA A 143 -0.42 -4.16 -2.33
N ARG A 144 0.09 -4.59 -1.17
CA ARG A 144 0.42 -6.00 -0.89
C ARG A 144 -0.82 -6.88 -0.77
N ASN A 145 -1.91 -6.34 -0.22
CA ASN A 145 -3.18 -7.04 -0.09
C ASN A 145 -4.35 -6.02 -0.15
N PRO A 146 -4.65 -5.47 -1.33
CA PRO A 146 -5.64 -4.39 -1.47
C PRO A 146 -7.04 -4.82 -1.02
N LEU A 147 -7.41 -6.09 -1.21
CA LEU A 147 -8.74 -6.61 -0.84
C LEU A 147 -8.98 -6.60 0.67
N LEU A 148 -7.95 -6.85 1.48
CA LEU A 148 -8.05 -6.81 2.95
C LEU A 148 -8.42 -5.42 3.47
N PHE A 149 -7.94 -4.36 2.82
CA PHE A 149 -8.19 -2.97 3.23
C PHE A 149 -9.37 -2.33 2.50
N ARG A 150 -9.98 -3.04 1.56
CA ARG A 150 -11.05 -2.52 0.72
C ARG A 150 -12.39 -2.69 1.43
N CYS A 151 -13.22 -1.65 1.37
CA CYS A 151 -14.59 -1.69 1.87
C CYS A 151 -15.53 -1.20 0.77
N SER A 152 -16.24 -2.12 0.12
CA SER A 152 -17.17 -1.81 -0.98
C SER A 152 -18.32 -0.92 -0.51
N ASP A 153 -18.75 -1.04 0.75
CA ASP A 153 -19.80 -0.19 1.29
C ASP A 153 -19.34 1.26 1.53
N LEU A 154 -18.06 1.48 1.82
CA LEU A 154 -17.49 2.83 1.92
C LEU A 154 -17.44 3.51 0.54
N GLU A 155 -17.11 2.76 -0.52
CA GLU A 155 -17.16 3.26 -1.91
C GLU A 155 -18.59 3.69 -2.28
N ARG A 156 -19.59 2.87 -1.91
CA ARG A 156 -21.01 3.19 -2.08
C ARG A 156 -21.40 4.44 -1.29
N TYR A 157 -20.96 4.56 -0.04
CA TYR A 157 -21.25 5.73 0.79
C TYR A 157 -20.64 7.01 0.20
N ALA A 158 -19.42 6.95 -0.32
CA ALA A 158 -18.81 8.09 -1.00
C ALA A 158 -19.65 8.52 -2.22
N ALA A 159 -20.15 7.56 -3.01
CA ALA A 159 -21.05 7.85 -4.12
C ALA A 159 -22.39 8.46 -3.67
N GLU A 160 -22.98 7.99 -2.56
CA GLU A 160 -24.18 8.58 -1.95
C GLU A 160 -23.95 10.06 -1.55
N GLN A 161 -22.74 10.39 -1.08
CA GLN A 161 -22.32 11.76 -0.75
C GLN A 161 -21.87 12.58 -1.98
N LYS A 162 -22.07 12.05 -3.20
CA LYS A 162 -21.69 12.68 -4.48
C LYS A 162 -20.18 12.96 -4.59
N CYS A 163 -19.37 12.20 -3.87
CA CYS A 163 -17.92 12.27 -3.94
C CYS A 163 -17.42 11.30 -5.01
N LYS A 164 -16.45 11.71 -5.83
CA LYS A 164 -15.77 10.79 -6.74
C LYS A 164 -14.80 9.92 -5.93
N CYS A 165 -14.96 8.61 -5.99
CA CYS A 165 -14.09 7.67 -5.27
C CYS A 165 -12.96 7.16 -6.17
N ILE A 166 -11.71 7.22 -5.69
CA ILE A 166 -10.53 6.65 -6.36
C ILE A 166 -9.75 5.82 -5.34
N LEU A 167 -9.37 4.59 -5.70
CA LEU A 167 -8.55 3.74 -4.84
C LEU A 167 -7.06 4.03 -5.08
N LEU A 168 -6.34 4.39 -4.02
CA LEU A 168 -4.90 4.66 -4.06
C LEU A 168 -4.15 3.51 -3.41
N LEU A 169 -3.53 2.64 -4.22
CA LEU A 169 -2.74 1.50 -3.75
C LEU A 169 -1.32 1.98 -3.40
N ASN A 170 -1.11 2.27 -2.13
CA ASN A 170 0.16 2.75 -1.60
C ASN A 170 1.14 1.57 -1.34
N LYS A 171 2.43 1.89 -1.19
CA LYS A 171 3.53 0.93 -1.02
C LYS A 171 3.67 -0.01 -2.23
N ALA A 172 3.33 0.49 -3.42
CA ALA A 172 3.43 -0.25 -4.67
C ALA A 172 4.88 -0.63 -5.06
N ASP A 173 5.88 -0.06 -4.38
CA ASP A 173 7.30 -0.45 -4.47
C ASP A 173 7.58 -1.83 -3.84
N LEU A 174 6.73 -2.29 -2.93
CA LEU A 174 6.86 -3.61 -2.30
C LEU A 174 6.26 -4.75 -3.16
N THR A 175 5.63 -4.41 -4.29
CA THR A 175 5.02 -5.38 -5.20
C THR A 175 5.75 -5.42 -6.54
N THR A 176 5.86 -6.62 -7.13
CA THR A 176 6.46 -6.78 -8.45
C THR A 176 5.56 -6.20 -9.53
N GLU A 177 6.13 -5.84 -10.67
CA GLU A 177 5.35 -5.33 -11.82
C GLU A 177 4.29 -6.34 -12.28
N TYR A 178 4.62 -7.64 -12.27
CA TYR A 178 3.67 -8.70 -12.57
C TYR A 178 2.45 -8.67 -11.66
N VAL A 179 2.67 -8.57 -10.33
CA VAL A 179 1.56 -8.48 -9.36
C VAL A 179 0.73 -7.22 -9.57
N ARG A 180 1.37 -6.08 -9.90
CA ARG A 180 0.64 -4.83 -10.22
C ARG A 180 -0.21 -4.96 -11.48
N LYS A 181 0.26 -5.67 -12.52
CA LYS A 181 -0.54 -5.97 -13.73
C LYS A 181 -1.75 -6.82 -13.37
N CYS A 182 -1.55 -7.90 -12.62
CA CYS A 182 -2.66 -8.76 -12.17
C CYS A 182 -3.72 -7.97 -11.37
N TRP A 183 -3.29 -7.08 -10.48
CA TRP A 183 -4.21 -6.21 -9.75
C TRP A 183 -4.92 -5.21 -10.66
N ALA A 184 -4.21 -4.56 -11.59
CA ALA A 184 -4.83 -3.66 -12.57
C ALA A 184 -5.89 -4.38 -13.40
N ASP A 185 -5.62 -5.59 -13.87
CA ASP A 185 -6.56 -6.41 -14.63
C ASP A 185 -7.78 -6.82 -13.79
N TYR A 186 -7.58 -7.13 -12.50
CA TYR A 186 -8.68 -7.43 -11.58
C TYR A 186 -9.61 -6.21 -11.40
N PHE A 187 -9.06 -5.04 -11.05
CA PHE A 187 -9.87 -3.84 -10.82
C PHE A 187 -10.47 -3.26 -12.12
N ASN A 188 -9.84 -3.49 -13.27
CA ASN A 188 -10.44 -3.20 -14.58
C ASN A 188 -11.71 -4.00 -14.82
N LYS A 189 -11.72 -5.30 -14.49
CA LYS A 189 -12.92 -6.15 -14.63
C LYS A 189 -14.06 -5.69 -13.73
N GLU A 190 -13.72 -5.22 -12.53
CA GLU A 190 -14.66 -4.67 -11.56
C GLU A 190 -15.09 -3.21 -11.86
N ASN A 191 -14.55 -2.60 -12.92
CA ASN A 191 -14.80 -1.21 -13.32
C ASN A 191 -14.51 -0.17 -12.21
N ILE A 192 -13.41 -0.37 -11.47
CA ILE A 192 -12.98 0.51 -10.38
C ILE A 192 -11.70 1.23 -10.77
N THR A 193 -11.66 2.54 -10.56
CA THR A 193 -10.46 3.34 -10.80
C THR A 193 -9.43 3.13 -9.69
N ILE A 194 -8.24 2.69 -10.08
CA ILE A 194 -7.10 2.50 -9.19
C ILE A 194 -5.89 3.32 -9.63
N ILE A 195 -5.07 3.72 -8.66
CA ILE A 195 -3.78 4.36 -8.88
C ILE A 195 -2.74 3.70 -7.98
N PHE A 196 -1.64 3.22 -8.54
CA PHE A 196 -0.49 2.75 -7.76
C PHE A 196 0.38 3.94 -7.35
N PHE A 197 0.73 4.02 -6.07
CA PHE A 197 1.55 5.10 -5.52
C PHE A 197 2.62 4.53 -4.59
N SER A 198 3.78 5.20 -4.55
CA SER A 198 4.82 4.88 -3.58
C SER A 198 5.34 6.14 -2.91
N ALA A 199 5.08 6.20 -1.61
CA ALA A 199 5.64 7.22 -0.76
C ALA A 199 7.18 7.13 -0.69
N ALA A 200 7.72 5.93 -0.48
CA ALA A 200 9.15 5.72 -0.25
C ALA A 200 10.03 6.02 -1.49
N LYS A 201 9.54 5.71 -2.70
CA LYS A 201 10.30 5.96 -3.93
C LYS A 201 10.49 7.47 -4.19
N THR A 202 9.49 8.28 -3.83
CA THR A 202 9.53 9.72 -4.04
C THR A 202 10.53 10.40 -3.10
N THR A 203 10.66 9.93 -1.85
CA THR A 203 11.67 10.45 -0.91
C THR A 203 13.10 10.11 -1.34
N VAL A 204 13.35 8.87 -1.80
CA VAL A 204 14.69 8.46 -2.27
C VAL A 204 15.09 9.22 -3.53
N SER A 205 14.15 9.45 -4.46
CA SER A 205 14.42 10.25 -5.66
C SER A 205 14.72 11.72 -5.30
N LYS A 206 14.11 12.25 -4.22
CA LYS A 206 14.38 13.58 -3.71
C LYS A 206 15.77 13.68 -3.06
N GLU A 207 16.15 12.71 -2.22
CA GLU A 207 17.48 12.68 -1.61
C GLU A 207 18.58 12.63 -2.68
N ARG A 208 18.38 11.85 -3.75
CA ARG A 208 19.30 11.80 -4.89
C ARG A 208 19.36 13.11 -5.68
N LYS A 209 18.22 13.73 -5.97
CA LYS A 209 18.20 15.04 -6.67
C LYS A 209 18.88 16.14 -5.84
N ILE A 210 18.67 16.17 -4.53
CA ILE A 210 19.33 17.14 -3.64
C ILE A 210 20.85 16.90 -3.58
N SER A 211 21.30 15.64 -3.57
CA SER A 211 22.74 15.35 -3.63
C SER A 211 23.35 15.72 -4.98
N GLU A 212 22.65 15.44 -6.08
CA GLU A 212 23.10 15.78 -7.43
C GLU A 212 23.15 17.31 -7.65
N GLU A 213 22.13 18.05 -7.19
CA GLU A 213 22.09 19.51 -7.26
C GLU A 213 23.22 20.16 -6.43
N ASN A 214 23.50 19.62 -5.23
CA ASN A 214 24.62 20.06 -4.39
C ASN A 214 26.00 19.69 -4.98
N GLU A 215 26.13 18.59 -5.73
CA GLU A 215 27.37 18.26 -6.44
C GLU A 215 27.61 19.18 -7.63
N THR A 216 26.55 19.59 -8.36
CA THR A 216 26.66 20.59 -9.43
C THR A 216 26.99 22.00 -8.90
N SER A 217 26.50 22.41 -7.73
CA SER A 217 26.85 23.72 -7.16
C SER A 217 28.30 23.79 -6.68
N VAL A 218 28.85 22.68 -6.18
CA VAL A 218 30.27 22.58 -5.78
C VAL A 218 31.22 22.63 -6.99
N LEU A 219 30.80 22.11 -8.15
CA LEU A 219 31.58 22.19 -9.39
C LEU A 219 31.55 23.59 -10.03
N GLU A 220 30.49 24.37 -9.85
CA GLU A 220 30.42 25.77 -10.31
C GLU A 220 31.22 26.73 -9.43
N GLU A 221 31.35 26.49 -8.11
CA GLU A 221 32.19 27.30 -7.22
C GLU A 221 33.70 27.10 -7.42
N GLN A 222 34.15 25.97 -7.99
CA GLN A 222 35.57 25.69 -8.25
C GLN A 222 36.12 26.33 -9.54
N LEU A 223 35.27 26.91 -10.40
CA LEU A 223 35.69 27.50 -11.67
C LEU A 223 35.85 29.04 -11.63
N ILE A 224 35.63 29.68 -10.47
CA ILE A 224 35.65 31.16 -10.36
C ILE A 224 36.89 31.71 -9.62
N ASP A 225 37.64 30.91 -8.86
CA ASP A 225 38.79 31.42 -8.10
C ASP A 225 40.14 31.16 -8.78
N SER A 226 40.44 31.97 -9.81
CA SER A 226 41.81 32.15 -10.28
C SER A 226 42.09 33.65 -10.46
N GLY A 227 42.48 34.31 -9.37
CA GLY A 227 42.83 35.73 -9.39
C GLY A 227 43.44 36.27 -8.11
N ALA A 228 44.75 36.04 -7.94
CA ALA A 228 45.77 36.88 -7.29
C ALA A 228 45.49 37.57 -5.92
N GLU A 229 46.30 37.27 -4.89
CA GLU A 229 47.40 38.12 -4.38
C GLU A 229 47.95 37.67 -2.99
N THR A 230 49.27 37.40 -2.97
CA THR A 230 50.35 37.71 -1.99
C THR A 230 50.17 37.73 -0.45
N GLY A 231 51.12 37.07 0.24
CA GLY A 231 51.60 37.33 1.62
C GLY A 231 51.98 36.03 2.37
N ASP A 232 53.23 35.56 2.33
CA ASP A 232 54.32 35.71 3.36
C ASP A 232 53.87 35.35 4.79
N SER A 233 54.47 34.48 5.62
CA SER A 233 55.81 33.87 5.73
C SER A 233 55.71 32.66 6.69
N GLY A 234 56.55 31.62 6.54
CA GLY A 234 56.73 30.58 7.58
C GLY A 234 57.54 29.39 7.08
N GLU A 235 58.85 29.42 7.36
CA GLU A 235 59.83 28.37 7.07
C GLU A 235 59.45 27.04 7.75
N ASP A 236 59.51 25.94 7.01
CA ASP A 236 60.20 24.74 7.47
C ASP A 236 60.61 23.88 6.26
N SER A 237 61.89 23.55 6.23
CA SER A 237 62.56 22.77 5.22
C SER A 237 62.20 21.29 5.31
N ASP A 238 61.76 20.68 4.22
CA ASP A 238 62.03 19.26 3.99
C ASP A 238 62.23 18.99 2.49
N ILE A 239 63.30 18.26 2.23
CA ILE A 239 63.93 18.00 0.93
C ILE A 239 62.97 17.20 0.04
N GLU A 240 62.66 17.73 -1.15
CA GLU A 240 61.94 17.02 -2.20
C GLU A 240 62.66 15.72 -2.56
N ASN A 241 62.01 14.59 -2.28
CA ASN A 241 62.45 13.28 -2.75
C ASN A 241 61.86 13.06 -4.17
N PRO A 242 62.68 13.05 -5.24
CA PRO A 242 62.19 12.99 -6.63
C PRO A 242 61.52 11.66 -7.02
N ASN A 243 61.44 10.68 -6.09
CA ASN A 243 60.80 9.39 -6.32
C ASN A 243 59.31 9.32 -5.96
N ALA A 244 58.77 10.28 -5.18
CA ALA A 244 57.37 10.22 -4.73
C ALA A 244 56.34 10.42 -5.87
N LEU A 245 56.74 11.11 -6.95
CA LEU A 245 55.91 11.30 -8.14
C LEU A 245 55.86 10.05 -9.02
N ASN A 246 56.90 9.20 -9.01
CA ASN A 246 56.90 7.95 -9.76
C ASN A 246 56.08 6.87 -9.03
N ASP A 247 56.17 6.80 -7.70
CA ASP A 247 55.39 5.83 -6.91
C ASP A 247 53.87 6.09 -7.04
N THR A 248 53.44 7.36 -7.04
CA THR A 248 52.03 7.71 -7.25
C THR A 248 51.54 7.43 -8.68
N GLN A 249 52.43 7.50 -9.67
CA GLN A 249 52.11 7.19 -11.06
C GLN A 249 51.99 5.68 -11.29
N ASP A 250 52.85 4.89 -10.65
CA ASP A 250 52.79 3.42 -10.63
C ASP A 250 51.53 2.93 -9.91
N ASP A 251 51.14 3.57 -8.80
CA ASP A 251 49.89 3.26 -8.09
C ASP A 251 48.64 3.52 -8.96
N ILE A 252 48.62 4.61 -9.73
CA ILE A 252 47.53 4.92 -10.67
C ILE A 252 47.46 3.87 -11.79
N GLU A 253 48.61 3.37 -12.26
CA GLU A 253 48.66 2.37 -13.32
C GLU A 253 48.19 0.99 -12.83
N ILE A 254 48.56 0.60 -11.60
CA ILE A 254 48.05 -0.60 -10.93
C ILE A 254 46.54 -0.52 -10.74
N PHE A 255 46.02 0.65 -10.33
CA PHE A 255 44.59 0.86 -10.13
C PHE A 255 43.79 0.77 -11.44
N LYS A 256 44.30 1.35 -12.54
CA LYS A 256 43.69 1.22 -13.87
C LYS A 256 43.64 -0.23 -14.34
N ARG A 257 44.67 -1.02 -14.05
CA ARG A 257 44.70 -2.45 -14.37
C ARG A 257 43.63 -3.22 -13.60
N GLN A 258 43.43 -2.92 -12.32
CA GLN A 258 42.40 -3.55 -11.50
C GLN A 258 40.97 -3.23 -11.99
N ILE A 259 40.69 -1.98 -12.36
CA ILE A 259 39.40 -1.59 -12.97
C ILE A 259 39.14 -2.38 -14.26
N GLY A 260 40.16 -2.56 -15.10
CA GLY A 260 40.04 -3.35 -16.33
C GLY A 260 39.76 -4.84 -16.08
N GLU A 261 40.26 -5.42 -14.99
CA GLU A 261 39.94 -6.80 -14.60
C GLU A 261 38.52 -6.93 -14.04
N ILE A 262 38.05 -5.94 -13.28
CA ILE A 262 36.67 -5.87 -12.79
C ILE A 262 35.69 -5.76 -13.96
N ASP A 263 35.97 -4.90 -14.94
CA ASP A 263 35.11 -4.73 -16.11
C ASP A 263 35.00 -6.03 -16.94
N LYS A 264 36.11 -6.77 -17.09
CA LYS A 264 36.09 -8.12 -17.71
C LYS A 264 35.24 -9.12 -16.91
N ALA A 265 35.29 -9.08 -15.58
CA ALA A 265 34.49 -9.95 -14.72
C ALA A 265 32.99 -9.60 -14.78
N VAL A 266 32.66 -8.32 -14.84
CA VAL A 266 31.28 -7.83 -14.99
C VAL A 266 30.71 -8.26 -16.34
N ASN A 267 31.45 -8.07 -17.43
CA ASN A 267 31.02 -8.49 -18.77
C ASN A 267 30.85 -10.02 -18.88
N SER A 268 31.73 -10.80 -18.24
CA SER A 268 31.56 -12.26 -18.13
C SER A 268 30.28 -12.66 -17.39
N THR A 269 29.94 -11.92 -16.35
CA THR A 269 28.72 -12.15 -15.56
C THR A 269 27.47 -11.76 -16.35
N ALA A 270 27.50 -10.62 -17.05
CA ALA A 270 26.42 -10.18 -17.92
C ALA A 270 26.13 -11.22 -19.03
N ASN A 271 27.16 -11.78 -19.65
CA ASN A 271 27.03 -12.84 -20.66
C ASN A 271 26.40 -14.13 -20.09
N LYS A 272 26.76 -14.52 -18.87
CA LYS A 272 26.15 -15.67 -18.18
C LYS A 272 24.68 -15.44 -17.86
N VAL A 273 24.33 -14.23 -17.40
CA VAL A 273 22.94 -13.85 -17.12
C VAL A 273 22.11 -13.85 -18.40
N HIS A 274 22.64 -13.32 -19.51
CA HIS A 274 21.96 -13.35 -20.81
C HIS A 274 21.71 -14.79 -21.29
N ALA A 275 22.69 -15.69 -21.14
CA ALA A 275 22.52 -17.09 -21.51
C ALA A 275 21.46 -17.82 -20.66
N ILE A 276 21.35 -17.48 -19.37
CA ILE A 276 20.30 -18.02 -18.48
C ILE A 276 18.92 -17.51 -18.91
N GLN A 277 18.80 -16.21 -19.24
CA GLN A 277 17.55 -15.63 -19.69
C GLN A 277 17.07 -16.28 -20.99
N GLU A 278 17.98 -16.47 -21.96
CA GLU A 278 17.65 -17.12 -23.23
C GLU A 278 17.22 -18.58 -23.05
N ALA A 279 17.85 -19.31 -22.11
CA ALA A 279 17.43 -20.66 -21.75
C ALA A 279 16.03 -20.68 -21.10
N LEU A 280 15.73 -19.70 -20.25
CA LEU A 280 14.43 -19.57 -19.59
C LEU A 280 13.31 -19.28 -20.61
N ASP A 281 13.56 -18.36 -21.54
CA ASP A 281 12.61 -17.99 -22.59
C ASP A 281 12.28 -19.19 -23.49
N ARG A 282 13.29 -20.01 -23.83
CA ARG A 282 13.09 -21.26 -24.58
C ARG A 282 12.24 -22.29 -23.82
N VAL A 283 12.44 -22.40 -22.50
CA VAL A 283 11.62 -23.29 -21.65
C VAL A 283 10.17 -22.81 -21.60
N MET A 284 9.96 -21.51 -21.42
CA MET A 284 8.63 -20.90 -21.40
C MET A 284 7.89 -21.10 -22.74
N GLU A 285 8.59 -20.96 -23.86
CA GLU A 285 8.01 -21.19 -25.19
C GLU A 285 7.66 -22.67 -25.42
N ASN A 286 8.50 -23.60 -24.95
CA ASN A 286 8.21 -25.04 -25.02
C ASN A 286 7.01 -25.44 -24.17
N LEU A 287 6.84 -24.84 -22.99
CA LEU A 287 5.66 -25.00 -22.13
C LEU A 287 4.38 -24.48 -22.82
N ARG A 288 4.47 -23.34 -23.50
CA ARG A 288 3.35 -22.76 -24.25
C ARG A 288 2.92 -23.63 -25.45
N LEU A 289 3.86 -24.33 -26.07
CA LEU A 289 3.66 -25.20 -27.24
C LEU A 289 3.43 -26.69 -26.88
N GLY A 290 3.37 -27.05 -25.59
CA GLY A 290 3.10 -28.41 -25.13
C GLY A 290 4.18 -29.44 -25.49
N LYS A 291 5.41 -28.99 -25.78
CA LYS A 291 6.53 -29.87 -26.15
C LYS A 291 7.25 -30.41 -24.90
N PRO A 292 7.78 -31.65 -24.93
CA PRO A 292 8.48 -32.22 -23.78
C PRO A 292 9.77 -31.43 -23.48
N ILE A 293 10.01 -31.16 -22.19
CA ILE A 293 11.19 -30.46 -21.70
C ILE A 293 12.38 -31.45 -21.74
N LEU A 294 13.34 -31.22 -22.63
CA LEU A 294 14.58 -32.00 -22.65
C LEU A 294 15.50 -31.56 -21.49
N PRO A 295 16.21 -32.51 -20.84
CA PRO A 295 17.10 -32.19 -19.74
C PRO A 295 18.27 -31.29 -20.20
N PHE A 296 18.58 -30.28 -19.39
CA PHE A 296 19.69 -29.35 -19.61
C PHE A 296 21.03 -30.10 -19.60
N GLN A 297 21.67 -30.22 -20.76
CA GLN A 297 23.03 -30.76 -20.87
C GLN A 297 24.04 -29.67 -20.52
N SER A 298 24.78 -29.85 -19.42
CA SER A 298 25.88 -28.94 -19.07
C SER A 298 27.01 -29.12 -20.07
N ASN A 299 27.58 -28.02 -20.58
CA ASN A 299 28.80 -28.00 -21.41
C ASN A 299 30.04 -28.42 -20.60
N ARG A 300 30.10 -29.67 -20.16
CA ARG A 300 31.34 -30.34 -19.71
C ARG A 300 31.72 -31.55 -20.57
N ASP A 301 30.86 -31.98 -21.50
CA ASP A 301 31.09 -33.17 -22.33
C ASP A 301 31.23 -32.87 -23.83
N ILE A 302 31.91 -31.78 -24.21
CA ILE A 302 32.35 -31.51 -25.60
C ILE A 302 33.88 -31.57 -25.66
N VAL A 303 34.47 -32.64 -25.15
CA VAL A 303 35.85 -33.05 -25.47
C VAL A 303 35.89 -34.57 -25.53
N THR A 304 35.17 -35.18 -26.47
CA THR A 304 35.41 -36.55 -26.99
C THR A 304 34.29 -36.92 -27.96
N LYS A 305 34.38 -36.45 -29.21
CA LYS A 305 33.78 -37.10 -30.40
C LYS A 305 34.16 -36.33 -31.67
N GLY A 306 35.46 -36.33 -31.95
CA GLY A 306 35.93 -36.22 -33.33
C GLY A 306 36.28 -37.63 -33.79
N ALA A 307 35.42 -38.26 -34.59
CA ALA A 307 35.74 -39.29 -35.60
C ALA A 307 34.49 -40.12 -35.96
N ALA A 308 34.31 -40.31 -37.28
CA ALA A 308 33.32 -41.15 -37.97
C ALA A 308 31.87 -40.65 -37.91
N GLY A 309 31.10 -40.58 -38.99
CA GLY A 309 31.23 -41.04 -40.36
C GLY A 309 29.84 -41.01 -40.98
N SER A 310 29.77 -40.57 -42.24
CA SER A 310 28.67 -40.63 -43.21
C SER A 310 27.63 -41.76 -43.06
N GLN A 311 26.35 -41.48 -43.31
CA GLN A 311 25.61 -41.85 -44.55
C GLN A 311 24.09 -41.58 -44.44
N ALA A 312 23.49 -41.39 -45.61
CA ALA A 312 22.09 -41.11 -45.93
C ALA A 312 21.13 -42.26 -45.57
N GLU A 313 19.83 -41.95 -45.45
CA GLU A 313 18.75 -42.67 -46.17
C GLU A 313 17.40 -41.93 -46.06
N GLU A 314 16.75 -41.76 -47.22
CA GLU A 314 15.33 -41.42 -47.41
C GLU A 314 14.44 -42.65 -47.10
N VAL A 315 13.13 -42.46 -46.89
CA VAL A 315 12.01 -43.18 -47.58
C VAL A 315 10.63 -42.94 -46.90
N THR A 316 9.77 -42.27 -47.68
CA THR A 316 8.31 -42.41 -47.95
C THR A 316 7.18 -42.35 -46.88
N ASN A 317 6.22 -41.44 -47.20
CA ASN A 317 4.75 -41.54 -47.30
C ASN A 317 3.92 -42.29 -46.23
N GLU A 318 2.83 -41.67 -45.76
CA GLU A 318 1.48 -41.83 -46.33
C GLU A 318 0.47 -40.83 -45.73
N ASN A 319 -0.50 -40.46 -46.58
CA ASN A 319 -1.64 -39.58 -46.30
C ASN A 319 -2.70 -40.32 -45.48
N GLU A 320 -3.46 -39.60 -44.65
CA GLU A 320 -4.92 -39.75 -44.68
C GLU A 320 -5.62 -38.48 -44.19
N SER A 321 -6.68 -38.17 -44.90
CA SER A 321 -7.46 -36.95 -44.85
C SER A 321 -8.88 -37.30 -44.43
N GLU A 322 -9.43 -36.63 -43.42
CA GLU A 322 -10.87 -36.41 -43.36
C GLU A 322 -11.18 -34.96 -42.96
N LYS A 323 -12.16 -34.44 -43.70
CA LYS A 323 -12.66 -33.07 -43.82
C LYS A 323 -14.15 -33.17 -43.43
N ILE A 324 -14.76 -32.11 -42.88
CA ILE A 324 -16.16 -31.64 -43.10
C ILE A 324 -16.65 -30.80 -41.89
N ILE A 325 -16.69 -29.46 -42.02
CA ILE A 325 -17.87 -28.53 -42.21
C ILE A 325 -18.17 -27.78 -40.89
N SER A 326 -17.73 -26.53 -40.69
CA SER A 326 -18.37 -25.22 -41.00
C SER A 326 -19.78 -25.07 -40.43
N GLU A 327 -20.12 -24.01 -39.68
CA GLU A 327 -20.61 -22.75 -40.26
C GLU A 327 -20.62 -21.60 -39.24
N SER A 328 -20.20 -20.43 -39.71
CA SER A 328 -20.52 -19.09 -39.21
C SER A 328 -21.79 -18.55 -39.90
N PRO A 329 -22.49 -17.55 -39.33
CA PRO A 329 -23.30 -16.64 -40.14
C PRO A 329 -22.86 -15.18 -40.06
N ILE A 330 -23.01 -14.49 -41.20
CA ILE A 330 -22.61 -13.11 -41.52
C ILE A 330 -23.86 -12.19 -41.55
N SER A 331 -23.71 -11.00 -40.93
CA SER A 331 -24.31 -9.66 -41.17
C SER A 331 -25.82 -9.43 -41.41
N ASN A 332 -26.31 -8.33 -40.83
CA ASN A 332 -26.90 -7.22 -41.61
C ASN A 332 -26.72 -5.85 -40.89
N PRO A 333 -26.68 -4.70 -41.62
CA PRO A 333 -26.29 -3.38 -41.12
C PRO A 333 -27.45 -2.36 -40.98
N ALA A 334 -27.15 -1.23 -40.31
CA ALA A 334 -28.00 -0.05 -39.96
C ALA A 334 -28.96 -0.32 -38.78
N GLU A 335 -28.94 0.43 -37.68
CA GLU A 335 -29.22 1.87 -37.59
C GLU A 335 -28.33 2.62 -36.57
N ASN A 336 -28.31 3.93 -36.76
CA ASN A 336 -27.39 4.91 -36.22
C ASN A 336 -28.01 5.59 -34.99
N GLU A 337 -27.55 5.27 -33.77
CA GLU A 337 -27.80 6.08 -32.59
C GLU A 337 -26.46 6.40 -31.89
N GLY A 338 -26.19 7.69 -31.76
CA GLY A 338 -24.90 8.24 -31.35
C GLY A 338 -24.50 7.84 -29.94
N THR A 339 -23.43 7.06 -29.84
CA THR A 339 -22.70 6.87 -28.58
C THR A 339 -21.76 8.05 -28.39
N HIS A 340 -22.18 9.00 -27.56
CA HIS A 340 -21.26 9.93 -26.91
C HIS A 340 -20.26 9.11 -26.08
N THR A 341 -19.05 8.90 -26.61
CA THR A 341 -17.96 8.27 -25.84
C THR A 341 -17.45 9.28 -24.80
N ASN A 342 -17.86 9.12 -23.54
CA ASN A 342 -17.26 9.80 -22.40
C ASN A 342 -15.77 9.42 -22.33
N LYS A 343 -14.89 10.40 -22.59
CA LYS A 343 -13.42 10.30 -22.53
C LYS A 343 -12.87 10.56 -21.11
N ASP A 344 -13.70 10.38 -20.07
CA ASP A 344 -13.44 10.90 -18.71
C ASP A 344 -13.00 9.83 -17.67
N THR A 345 -12.66 8.61 -18.12
CA THR A 345 -12.20 7.54 -17.23
C THR A 345 -10.68 7.42 -17.25
N VAL A 346 -10.05 7.71 -16.11
CA VAL A 346 -8.66 7.32 -15.82
C VAL A 346 -8.55 5.82 -16.08
N GLN A 347 -7.78 5.43 -17.10
CA GLN A 347 -7.54 4.01 -17.35
C GLN A 347 -6.56 3.47 -16.32
N ASN A 348 -6.88 2.31 -15.75
CA ASN A 348 -6.00 1.68 -14.77
C ASN A 348 -4.72 1.23 -15.47
N SER A 349 -3.60 1.69 -14.94
CA SER A 349 -2.27 1.27 -15.38
C SER A 349 -1.56 0.58 -14.22
N HIS A 350 -0.57 -0.26 -14.55
CA HIS A 350 0.27 -0.92 -13.55
C HIS A 350 1.44 -0.04 -13.09
N GLU A 351 1.63 1.14 -13.68
CA GLU A 351 2.71 2.08 -13.38
C GLU A 351 2.54 2.72 -12.00
N ILE A 352 3.66 2.93 -11.30
CA ILE A 352 3.65 3.69 -10.05
C ILE A 352 3.66 5.17 -10.41
N TYR A 353 2.67 5.91 -9.90
CA TYR A 353 2.56 7.33 -10.14
C TYR A 353 3.48 8.10 -9.20
N ASP A 354 4.18 9.07 -9.76
CA ASP A 354 4.88 10.09 -8.99
C ASP A 354 3.89 11.16 -8.53
N ARG A 355 4.37 12.05 -7.64
CA ARG A 355 3.59 13.19 -7.12
C ARG A 355 2.91 13.96 -8.25
N ASP A 356 3.68 14.43 -9.23
CA ASP A 356 3.18 15.38 -10.22
C ASP A 356 2.14 14.74 -11.15
N LYS A 357 2.33 13.47 -11.51
CA LYS A 357 1.35 12.67 -12.27
C LYS A 357 0.05 12.49 -11.48
N LEU A 358 0.13 12.22 -10.17
CA LEU A 358 -1.05 12.13 -9.32
C LEU A 358 -1.78 13.47 -9.21
N LEU A 359 -1.05 14.58 -9.05
CA LEU A 359 -1.67 15.92 -9.01
C LEU A 359 -2.34 16.30 -10.32
N GLN A 360 -1.69 15.98 -11.45
CA GLN A 360 -2.28 16.20 -12.77
C GLN A 360 -3.62 15.46 -12.89
N VAL A 361 -3.65 14.17 -12.53
CA VAL A 361 -4.88 13.37 -12.58
C VAL A 361 -5.98 13.92 -11.67
N LEU A 362 -5.62 14.50 -10.51
CA LEU A 362 -6.58 15.14 -9.61
C LEU A 362 -7.11 16.47 -10.17
N LYS A 363 -6.26 17.29 -10.81
CA LYS A 363 -6.66 18.56 -11.44
C LYS A 363 -7.52 18.35 -12.69
N GLU A 364 -7.26 17.30 -13.46
CA GLU A 364 -7.99 16.97 -14.68
C GLU A 364 -9.42 16.48 -14.41
N GLN A 365 -9.76 16.15 -13.15
CA GLN A 365 -11.13 15.80 -12.79
C GLN A 365 -12.04 17.02 -12.90
N LYS A 366 -12.86 17.06 -13.96
CA LYS A 366 -13.93 18.05 -14.09
C LYS A 366 -14.96 17.84 -13.00
N LEU A 367 -15.01 18.76 -12.05
CA LEU A 367 -15.99 18.79 -10.98
C LEU A 367 -17.00 19.90 -11.27
N ASP A 368 -18.27 19.53 -11.41
CA ASP A 368 -19.35 20.43 -11.84
C ASP A 368 -19.67 21.53 -10.80
N LYS A 369 -19.10 21.47 -9.60
CA LYS A 369 -19.35 22.39 -8.48
C LYS A 369 -18.11 22.56 -7.59
N LEU A 370 -17.25 23.52 -7.92
CA LEU A 370 -16.19 23.94 -7.00
C LEU A 370 -16.75 24.94 -5.98
N LYS A 371 -16.28 24.85 -4.73
CA LYS A 371 -16.59 25.81 -3.66
C LYS A 371 -15.88 27.14 -3.96
N ASN A 372 -16.09 28.18 -3.15
CA ASN A 372 -15.40 29.46 -3.32
C ASN A 372 -14.46 29.67 -2.11
N PRO A 373 -13.12 29.78 -2.28
CA PRO A 373 -12.37 29.76 -3.55
C PRO A 373 -12.44 28.39 -4.27
N PRO A 374 -12.31 28.35 -5.62
CA PRO A 374 -12.51 27.16 -6.45
C PRO A 374 -11.38 26.15 -6.31
N ARG A 375 -11.32 25.51 -5.15
CA ARG A 375 -10.40 24.42 -4.86
C ARG A 375 -11.13 23.10 -4.91
N VAL A 376 -10.45 22.10 -5.48
CA VAL A 376 -10.82 20.70 -5.38
C VAL A 376 -10.43 20.22 -3.99
N THR A 377 -11.41 19.83 -3.18
CA THR A 377 -11.16 19.22 -1.88
C THR A 377 -11.00 17.71 -2.04
N VAL A 378 -9.84 17.18 -1.65
CA VAL A 378 -9.52 15.75 -1.75
C VAL A 378 -9.38 15.15 -0.35
N GLY A 379 -10.27 14.25 0.03
CA GLY A 379 -10.24 13.54 1.31
C GLY A 379 -9.43 12.26 1.24
N MET A 380 -8.53 12.04 2.19
CA MET A 380 -7.73 10.81 2.31
C MET A 380 -8.28 9.93 3.42
N ILE A 381 -8.79 8.75 3.06
CA ILE A 381 -9.44 7.80 3.99
C ILE A 381 -8.75 6.44 3.87
N GLY A 382 -8.72 5.66 4.94
CA GLY A 382 -8.17 4.30 4.91
C GLY A 382 -7.73 3.82 6.29
N TYR A 383 -7.33 2.56 6.36
CA TYR A 383 -6.91 1.91 7.60
C TYR A 383 -5.69 2.59 8.25
N PRO A 384 -5.46 2.41 9.55
CA PRO A 384 -4.19 2.77 10.18
C PRO A 384 -2.99 2.17 9.42
N ASN A 385 -1.84 2.86 9.42
CA ASN A 385 -0.57 2.35 8.89
C ASN A 385 -0.49 1.98 7.39
N VAL A 386 -1.54 2.25 6.60
CA VAL A 386 -1.48 2.17 5.12
C VAL A 386 -0.63 3.29 4.50
N GLY A 387 -0.27 4.31 5.29
CA GLY A 387 0.60 5.40 4.88
C GLY A 387 -0.11 6.67 4.40
N LYS A 388 -1.27 7.00 4.99
CA LYS A 388 -2.03 8.23 4.70
C LYS A 388 -1.21 9.49 4.95
N SER A 389 -0.83 9.74 6.20
CA SER A 389 -0.06 10.93 6.57
C SER A 389 1.35 10.95 5.96
N SER A 390 1.94 9.78 5.64
CA SER A 390 3.20 9.73 4.86
C SER A 390 3.00 10.19 3.42
N SER A 391 1.90 9.80 2.77
CA SER A 391 1.55 10.26 1.43
C SER A 391 1.26 11.76 1.43
N VAL A 392 0.57 12.28 2.45
CA VAL A 392 0.35 13.73 2.63
C VAL A 392 1.67 14.51 2.65
N ASN A 393 2.65 14.09 3.46
CA ASN A 393 3.94 14.79 3.54
C ASN A 393 4.69 14.84 2.20
N ILE A 394 4.50 13.83 1.36
CA ILE A 394 5.13 13.75 0.03
C ILE A 394 4.44 14.67 -0.95
N LEU A 395 3.10 14.69 -0.94
CA LEU A 395 2.33 15.63 -1.74
C LEU A 395 2.70 17.07 -1.35
N MET A 396 2.77 17.37 -0.05
CA MET A 396 3.14 18.68 0.49
C MET A 396 4.61 19.05 0.32
N GLN A 397 5.47 18.10 -0.09
CA GLN A 397 6.94 18.21 -0.17
C GLN A 397 7.67 18.62 1.13
N THR A 398 6.93 18.83 2.21
CA THR A 398 7.37 19.31 3.51
C THR A 398 6.75 18.43 4.60
N LYS A 399 7.46 18.24 5.72
CA LYS A 399 6.97 17.46 6.85
C LYS A 399 5.94 18.29 7.64
N LYS A 400 4.69 18.27 7.19
CA LYS A 400 3.56 19.00 7.78
C LYS A 400 2.79 18.18 8.80
N VAL A 401 2.69 16.88 8.57
CA VAL A 401 1.96 15.95 9.44
C VAL A 401 2.94 15.00 10.11
N SER A 402 2.75 14.75 11.40
CA SER A 402 3.51 13.75 12.14
C SER A 402 3.12 12.34 11.68
N VAL A 403 4.10 11.43 11.62
CA VAL A 403 3.90 10.05 11.19
C VAL A 403 4.43 9.11 12.28
N SER A 404 3.74 8.00 12.48
CA SER A 404 4.11 6.94 13.42
C SER A 404 3.76 5.58 12.84
N SER A 405 4.49 4.54 13.26
CA SER A 405 4.15 3.14 12.99
C SER A 405 3.08 2.59 13.93
N MET A 406 2.74 3.30 15.00
CA MET A 406 1.65 2.93 15.90
C MET A 406 0.30 3.41 15.35
N PRO A 407 -0.75 2.56 15.35
CA PRO A 407 -2.12 2.98 15.06
C PRO A 407 -2.61 4.13 15.96
N GLY A 408 -3.56 4.93 15.48
CA GLY A 408 -4.20 5.99 16.28
C GLY A 408 -3.40 7.30 16.44
N HIS A 409 -2.37 7.51 15.62
CA HIS A 409 -1.54 8.72 15.67
C HIS A 409 -2.27 9.97 15.16
N THR A 410 -2.89 9.90 13.99
CA THR A 410 -3.73 10.98 13.45
C THR A 410 -5.10 10.89 14.09
N ARG A 411 -5.42 11.85 14.97
CA ARG A 411 -6.64 11.82 15.80
C ARG A 411 -7.77 12.72 15.28
N HIS A 412 -7.43 13.78 14.56
CA HIS A 412 -8.39 14.77 14.08
C HIS A 412 -8.22 14.98 12.58
N ILE A 413 -9.32 15.30 11.88
CA ILE A 413 -9.24 15.73 10.48
C ILE A 413 -8.43 17.02 10.38
N GLN A 414 -7.53 17.10 9.41
CA GLN A 414 -6.72 18.29 9.14
C GLN A 414 -6.92 18.73 7.69
N SER A 415 -7.13 20.03 7.48
CA SER A 415 -7.15 20.64 6.15
C SER A 415 -5.78 21.20 5.82
N LEU A 416 -5.22 20.80 4.68
CA LEU A 416 -3.90 21.16 4.21
C LEU A 416 -4.01 21.67 2.78
N ILE A 417 -3.74 22.96 2.61
CA ILE A 417 -3.72 23.58 1.28
C ILE A 417 -2.44 23.13 0.58
N LEU A 418 -2.60 22.37 -0.49
CA LEU A 418 -1.49 21.82 -1.26
C LEU A 418 -1.00 22.81 -2.31
N ASP A 419 -1.94 23.42 -3.03
CA ASP A 419 -1.72 24.36 -4.12
C ASP A 419 -2.90 25.34 -4.20
N GLU A 420 -2.87 26.29 -5.13
CA GLU A 420 -3.98 27.22 -5.37
C GLU A 420 -5.29 26.50 -5.71
N ASP A 421 -5.18 25.34 -6.37
CA ASP A 421 -6.31 24.53 -6.89
C ASP A 421 -6.74 23.37 -5.98
N ILE A 422 -5.89 22.89 -5.06
CA ILE A 422 -6.13 21.64 -4.32
C ILE A 422 -6.01 21.83 -2.81
N GLU A 423 -7.01 21.33 -2.09
CA GLU A 423 -7.01 21.19 -0.64
C GLU A 423 -7.08 19.71 -0.25
N LEU A 424 -6.14 19.23 0.55
CA LEU A 424 -6.11 17.86 1.07
C LEU A 424 -6.74 17.81 2.47
N LEU A 425 -7.60 16.82 2.72
CA LEU A 425 -8.09 16.49 4.06
C LEU A 425 -7.46 15.18 4.54
N ASP A 426 -6.61 15.24 5.57
CA ASP A 426 -6.06 14.03 6.22
C ASP A 426 -7.03 13.56 7.32
N CYS A 427 -7.68 12.42 7.10
CA CYS A 427 -8.58 11.80 8.07
C CYS A 427 -7.81 10.82 8.97
N PRO A 428 -8.17 10.70 10.26
CA PRO A 428 -7.74 9.60 11.11
C PRO A 428 -7.84 8.23 10.42
N GLY A 429 -7.00 7.27 10.84
CA GLY A 429 -7.19 5.89 10.42
C GLY A 429 -8.39 5.27 11.11
N LEU A 430 -9.34 4.74 10.32
CA LEU A 430 -10.46 3.97 10.84
C LEU A 430 -10.30 2.51 10.45
N VAL A 431 -10.55 1.62 11.41
CA VAL A 431 -10.67 0.18 11.14
C VAL A 431 -12.13 -0.09 10.79
N LEU A 432 -12.39 -0.44 9.54
CA LEU A 432 -13.73 -0.68 9.03
C LEU A 432 -14.12 -2.15 9.27
N PRO A 433 -15.42 -2.44 9.45
CA PRO A 433 -15.90 -3.82 9.48
C PRO A 433 -15.63 -4.51 8.14
N ALA A 434 -14.90 -5.62 8.18
CA ALA A 434 -14.61 -6.46 7.03
C ALA A 434 -14.60 -7.94 7.45
N TYR A 435 -14.68 -8.83 6.47
CA TYR A 435 -14.47 -10.26 6.67
C TYR A 435 -12.97 -10.55 6.58
N ALA A 436 -12.27 -10.45 7.70
CA ALA A 436 -10.87 -10.83 7.78
C ALA A 436 -10.53 -11.44 9.14
N VAL A 437 -9.54 -12.32 9.13
CA VAL A 437 -9.09 -13.00 10.34
C VAL A 437 -8.20 -12.05 11.14
N ALA A 438 -8.39 -11.99 12.46
CA ALA A 438 -7.61 -11.12 13.35
C ALA A 438 -6.07 -11.22 13.18
N PRO A 439 -5.47 -12.40 12.92
CA PRO A 439 -4.04 -12.53 12.60
C PRO A 439 -3.59 -11.68 11.40
N ASP A 440 -4.37 -11.61 10.32
CA ASP A 440 -4.01 -10.85 9.12
C ASP A 440 -3.98 -9.34 9.41
N LEU A 441 -4.87 -8.85 10.28
CA LEU A 441 -4.89 -7.46 10.74
C LEU A 441 -3.71 -7.11 11.67
N LEU A 442 -3.25 -8.08 12.48
CA LEU A 442 -2.06 -7.91 13.31
C LEU A 442 -0.80 -7.84 12.46
N LEU A 443 -0.64 -8.77 11.49
CA LEU A 443 0.52 -8.80 10.59
C LEU A 443 0.62 -7.56 9.70
N THR A 444 -0.51 -6.91 9.43
CA THR A 444 -0.56 -5.65 8.69
C THR A 444 -0.42 -4.40 9.56
N ALA A 445 -0.26 -4.55 10.87
CA ALA A 445 -0.19 -3.47 11.86
C ALA A 445 -1.42 -2.54 11.85
N VAL A 446 -2.59 -3.06 11.49
CA VAL A 446 -3.86 -2.34 11.70
C VAL A 446 -4.17 -2.29 13.19
N LEU A 447 -3.93 -3.41 13.86
CA LEU A 447 -4.04 -3.54 15.31
C LEU A 447 -2.68 -3.28 15.97
N PRO A 448 -2.65 -2.69 17.18
CA PRO A 448 -1.40 -2.46 17.90
C PRO A 448 -0.68 -3.78 18.21
N ILE A 449 0.53 -3.94 17.68
CA ILE A 449 1.36 -5.13 17.91
C ILE A 449 1.77 -5.24 19.38
N ASP A 450 2.01 -4.09 20.03
CA ASP A 450 2.47 -4.01 21.42
C ASP A 450 1.47 -4.56 22.44
N GLN A 451 0.19 -4.64 22.07
CA GLN A 451 -0.91 -5.09 22.95
C GLN A 451 -1.47 -6.47 22.53
N MET A 452 -0.75 -7.18 21.67
CA MET A 452 -1.19 -8.47 21.13
C MET A 452 -1.25 -9.56 22.21
N ARG A 453 -2.43 -10.18 22.37
CA ARG A 453 -2.63 -11.32 23.30
C ARG A 453 -2.40 -12.67 22.62
N ALA A 454 -2.98 -12.87 21.44
CA ALA A 454 -2.94 -14.13 20.68
C ALA A 454 -1.79 -14.15 19.66
N HIS A 455 -0.56 -14.03 20.15
CA HIS A 455 0.65 -13.97 19.31
C HIS A 455 0.89 -15.27 18.53
N GLU A 456 0.53 -16.42 19.09
CA GLU A 456 0.70 -17.73 18.45
C GLU A 456 -0.03 -17.83 17.11
N ALA A 457 -1.29 -17.37 17.04
CA ALA A 457 -2.08 -17.40 15.82
C ALA A 457 -1.50 -16.47 14.73
N ALA A 458 -1.01 -15.29 15.12
CA ALA A 458 -0.33 -14.37 14.21
C ALA A 458 0.98 -14.96 13.67
N MET A 459 1.75 -15.63 14.53
CA MET A 459 3.00 -16.29 14.15
C MET A 459 2.76 -17.51 13.26
N ALA A 460 1.74 -18.33 13.56
CA ALA A 460 1.35 -19.44 12.70
C ALA A 460 0.98 -18.94 11.30
N ARG A 461 0.16 -17.88 11.22
CA ARG A 461 -0.21 -17.24 9.96
C ARG A 461 0.99 -16.68 9.19
N LEU A 462 1.96 -16.09 9.90
CA LEU A 462 3.20 -15.62 9.29
C LEU A 462 4.02 -16.78 8.69
N CYS A 463 4.10 -17.91 9.38
CA CYS A 463 4.80 -19.10 8.92
C CYS A 463 4.11 -19.77 7.72
N GLU A 464 2.78 -19.63 7.56
CA GLU A 464 2.06 -20.05 6.35
C GLU A 464 2.39 -19.17 5.14
N LEU A 465 2.53 -17.86 5.35
CA LEU A 465 2.74 -16.89 4.27
C LEU A 465 4.21 -16.76 3.83
N VAL A 466 5.16 -16.97 4.74
CA VAL A 466 6.59 -16.75 4.48
C VAL A 466 7.34 -18.08 4.47
N GLY A 467 8.01 -18.36 3.35
CA GLY A 467 8.79 -19.58 3.19
C GLY A 467 9.98 -19.67 4.17
N ARG A 468 10.26 -20.87 4.67
CA ARG A 468 11.36 -21.18 5.62
C ARG A 468 12.71 -20.62 5.18
N HIS A 469 13.03 -20.72 3.88
CA HIS A 469 14.28 -20.20 3.32
C HIS A 469 14.47 -18.70 3.57
N THR A 470 13.39 -17.92 3.65
CA THR A 470 13.44 -16.47 3.93
C THR A 470 13.86 -16.22 5.38
N PHE A 471 13.36 -17.02 6.33
CA PHE A 471 13.78 -16.94 7.72
C PHE A 471 15.25 -17.31 7.91
N ALA A 472 15.71 -18.37 7.25
CA ALA A 472 17.11 -18.78 7.27
C ALA A 472 18.02 -17.69 6.68
N LYS A 473 17.64 -17.10 5.53
CA LYS A 473 18.43 -16.06 4.87
C LYS A 473 18.49 -14.75 5.66
N LYS A 474 17.37 -14.33 6.25
CA LYS A 474 17.26 -13.02 6.91
C LYS A 474 17.70 -13.04 8.37
N TYR A 475 17.42 -14.12 9.08
CA TYR A 475 17.62 -14.23 10.54
C TYR A 475 18.57 -15.35 10.94
N GLY A 476 19.06 -16.17 9.99
CA GLY A 476 19.88 -17.35 10.32
C GLY A 476 19.10 -18.46 11.05
N LEU A 477 17.77 -18.40 11.03
CA LEU A 477 16.91 -19.35 11.74
C LEU A 477 16.68 -20.60 10.90
N LEU A 478 17.10 -21.75 11.42
CA LEU A 478 16.80 -23.06 10.86
C LEU A 478 15.52 -23.59 11.51
N LEU A 479 14.40 -23.41 10.82
CA LEU A 479 13.11 -23.94 11.25
C LEU A 479 13.03 -25.44 10.96
N PRO A 480 12.42 -26.24 11.87
CA PRO A 480 12.25 -27.68 11.66
C PRO A 480 11.40 -27.99 10.41
N GLU A 481 11.58 -29.21 9.90
CA GLU A 481 10.87 -29.71 8.72
C GLU A 481 9.37 -29.92 8.91
#